data_AF-A0A1Z1W4Z9-F1
#
_entry.id   AF-A0A1Z1W4Z9-F1
#
_cell.length_a   1.000
_cell.length_b   1.000
_cell.length_c   1.000
_cell.angle_alpha   90.00
_cell.angle_beta   90.00
_cell.angle_gamma   90.00
#
_symmetry.space_group_name_H-M   'P 1'
#
loop_
_entity.id
_entity.type
_entity.pdbx_description
1 polymer ?
#
loop_
_entity_poly.entity_id
_entity_poly.type
_entity_poly.pdbx_seq_one_letter_code
_entity_poly.pdbx_strand_id
1 'polypeptide(L)'
;MIDGKRVVAWTPYGRRRTYSILIKYLQRDVERGLVDEVWAYMNTDPRGQEDDIAYAHELAEEHDWFRLVHRPEGVSLGRLPKQRYTGLAYRYMTDPDTVYVRLDDDVVYIHEDAIEHLLRARIEMPAPVAVFPIIINNAICSHFLQLCGKIPMEWGEVKPYCMDPTGWANGPFAVRLHELLLSHIEAGTVEDLYLYQDFPLAPGTQFSVSCFASRGEDYAALPRPGVLVPDEEESWHTIHQPAARGVPNILRGNVVVSHWSFFPQHPFLNATDLLDRYRQAAEKAVTA
;
A
#
# COMPACT_ATOMS: atom_id res chain seq x y z
N MET A 1 0.38 9.98 16.84
CA MET A 1 0.30 11.35 16.29
C MET A 1 1.64 11.73 15.67
N ILE A 2 1.66 12.19 14.42
CA ILE A 2 2.86 12.73 13.75
C ILE A 2 2.60 14.19 13.38
N ASP A 3 3.50 15.09 13.79
CA ASP A 3 3.41 16.54 13.56
C ASP A 3 2.03 17.16 13.86
N GLY A 4 1.42 16.71 14.98
CA GLY A 4 0.11 17.20 15.42
C GLY A 4 -1.08 16.62 14.65
N LYS A 5 -0.89 15.64 13.77
CA LYS A 5 -1.96 14.91 13.08
C LYS A 5 -2.11 13.49 13.61
N ARG A 6 -3.36 13.03 13.68
CA ARG A 6 -3.69 11.63 13.96
C ARG A 6 -3.34 10.78 12.76
N VAL A 7 -2.85 9.57 13.00
CA VAL A 7 -2.42 8.65 11.96
C VAL A 7 -3.28 7.39 11.99
N VAL A 8 -3.92 7.10 10.86
CA VAL A 8 -4.68 5.86 10.65
C VAL A 8 -4.05 5.08 9.51
N ALA A 9 -3.49 3.92 9.82
CA ALA A 9 -3.16 2.94 8.80
C ALA A 9 -4.43 2.18 8.43
N TRP A 10 -4.70 2.00 7.14
CA TRP A 10 -5.91 1.30 6.72
C TRP A 10 -5.69 0.41 5.51
N THR A 11 -6.46 -0.67 5.47
CA THR A 11 -6.34 -1.71 4.46
C THR A 11 -7.70 -2.15 3.96
N PRO A 12 -7.93 -2.24 2.63
CA PRO A 12 -9.01 -3.03 2.07
C PRO A 12 -8.74 -4.52 2.36
N TYR A 13 -9.25 -5.00 3.49
CA TYR A 13 -8.92 -6.33 4.01
C TYR A 13 -9.64 -7.44 3.25
N GLY A 14 -8.90 -8.48 2.89
CA GLY A 14 -9.44 -9.66 2.21
C GLY A 14 -8.74 -10.99 2.48
N ARG A 15 -7.49 -11.03 2.98
CA ARG A 15 -6.68 -12.27 3.01
C ARG A 15 -5.78 -12.37 4.24
N ARG A 16 -6.06 -13.33 5.13
CA ARG A 16 -5.20 -13.68 6.28
C ARG A 16 -3.77 -14.05 5.86
N ARG A 17 -3.64 -14.76 4.74
CA ARG A 17 -2.37 -15.37 4.28
C ARG A 17 -1.21 -14.38 4.24
N THR A 18 -1.47 -13.16 3.78
CA THR A 18 -0.49 -12.08 3.66
C THR A 18 -0.70 -11.01 4.74
N TYR A 19 -1.93 -10.76 5.17
CA TYR A 19 -2.20 -9.77 6.21
C TYR A 19 -1.55 -10.11 7.56
N SER A 20 -1.38 -11.40 7.86
CA SER A 20 -0.62 -11.87 9.03
C SER A 20 0.85 -11.43 9.05
N ILE A 21 1.40 -11.02 7.90
CA ILE A 21 2.72 -10.40 7.79
C ILE A 21 2.60 -8.89 8.00
N LEU A 22 1.68 -8.24 7.28
CA LEU A 22 1.45 -6.79 7.36
C LEU A 22 1.19 -6.33 8.80
N ILE A 23 0.34 -7.05 9.53
CA ILE A 23 -0.09 -6.67 10.88
C ILE A 23 1.08 -6.57 11.86
N LYS A 24 2.16 -7.33 11.66
CA LYS A 24 3.38 -7.26 12.50
C LYS A 24 4.11 -5.93 12.33
N TYR A 25 4.25 -5.45 11.09
CA TYR A 25 4.83 -4.13 10.85
C TYR A 25 3.93 -3.00 11.36
N LEU A 26 2.61 -3.16 11.23
CA LEU A 26 1.66 -2.20 11.80
C LEU A 26 1.71 -2.17 13.32
N GLN A 27 1.82 -3.33 13.98
CA GLN A 27 2.04 -3.43 15.42
C GLN A 27 3.32 -2.68 15.84
N ARG A 28 4.45 -2.95 15.17
CA ARG A 28 5.71 -2.22 15.40
C ARG A 28 5.51 -0.70 15.35
N ASP A 29 4.81 -0.22 14.33
CA ASP A 29 4.65 1.23 14.13
C ASP A 29 3.59 1.85 15.08
N VAL A 30 2.65 1.07 15.61
CA VAL A 30 1.81 1.46 16.75
C VAL A 30 2.63 1.54 18.04
N GLU A 31 3.46 0.54 18.33
CA GLU A 31 4.30 0.49 19.54
C GLU A 31 5.33 1.63 19.56
N ARG A 32 5.83 2.06 18.39
CA ARG A 32 6.69 3.23 18.21
C ARG A 32 5.93 4.56 18.28
N GLY A 33 4.60 4.56 18.39
CA GLY A 33 3.76 5.75 18.45
C GLY A 33 3.58 6.49 17.12
N LEU A 34 3.95 5.87 16.00
CA LEU A 34 3.83 6.43 14.65
C LEU A 34 2.40 6.28 14.10
N VAL A 35 1.72 5.19 14.46
CA VAL A 35 0.34 4.90 14.04
C VAL A 35 -0.56 4.91 15.27
N ASP A 36 -1.68 5.65 15.22
CA ASP A 36 -2.64 5.70 16.32
C ASP A 36 -3.69 4.58 16.22
N GLU A 37 -4.11 4.23 15.00
CA GLU A 37 -5.07 3.15 14.75
C GLU A 37 -4.80 2.40 13.44
N VAL A 38 -5.20 1.13 13.43
CA VAL A 38 -5.18 0.28 12.23
C VAL A 38 -6.60 -0.10 11.86
N TRP A 39 -7.02 0.21 10.65
CA TRP A 39 -8.36 -0.08 10.14
C TRP A 39 -8.33 -1.17 9.10
N ALA A 40 -8.99 -2.29 9.38
CA ALA A 40 -9.32 -3.30 8.38
C ALA A 40 -10.70 -2.98 7.79
N TYR A 41 -10.71 -2.39 6.58
CA TYR A 41 -11.94 -2.20 5.83
C TYR A 41 -12.38 -3.55 5.25
N MET A 42 -13.42 -4.14 5.83
CA MET A 42 -13.90 -5.48 5.53
C MET A 42 -14.47 -5.56 4.12
N ASN A 43 -13.60 -5.82 3.15
CA ASN A 43 -13.93 -6.04 1.76
C ASN A 43 -14.03 -7.55 1.46
N THR A 44 -14.48 -8.34 2.43
CA THR A 44 -14.68 -9.78 2.33
C THR A 44 -16.11 -10.12 1.90
N ASP A 45 -16.32 -11.33 1.40
CA ASP A 45 -17.65 -11.89 1.15
C ASP A 45 -17.98 -12.95 2.21
N PRO A 46 -19.22 -13.05 2.71
CA PRO A 46 -19.58 -13.97 3.79
C PRO A 46 -19.42 -15.47 3.47
N ARG A 47 -19.18 -15.83 2.20
CA ARG A 47 -18.99 -17.21 1.75
C ARG A 47 -17.65 -17.33 1.03
N GLY A 48 -16.85 -18.32 1.43
CA GLY A 48 -15.54 -18.59 0.86
C GLY A 48 -14.40 -17.72 1.42
N GLN A 49 -14.66 -16.92 2.46
CA GLN A 49 -13.68 -16.10 3.18
C GLN A 49 -13.92 -16.14 4.70
N GLU A 50 -14.52 -17.22 5.19
CA GLU A 50 -14.88 -17.40 6.60
C GLU A 50 -13.63 -17.33 7.50
N ASP A 51 -12.54 -17.98 7.10
CA ASP A 51 -11.26 -17.96 7.83
C ASP A 51 -10.61 -16.57 7.84
N ASP A 52 -10.74 -15.82 6.73
CA ASP A 52 -10.23 -14.44 6.66
C ASP A 52 -11.06 -13.53 7.58
N ILE A 53 -12.38 -13.70 7.60
CA ILE A 53 -13.28 -12.93 8.49
C ILE A 53 -12.98 -13.25 9.95
N ALA A 54 -12.88 -14.54 10.30
CA ALA A 54 -12.58 -14.97 11.66
C ALA A 54 -11.26 -14.35 12.17
N TYR A 55 -10.21 -14.38 11.36
CA TYR A 55 -8.92 -13.79 11.72
C TYR A 55 -8.99 -12.28 11.96
N ALA A 56 -9.78 -11.54 11.18
CA ALA A 56 -9.96 -10.11 11.40
C ALA A 56 -10.66 -9.82 12.75
N HIS A 57 -11.63 -10.67 13.13
CA HIS A 57 -12.28 -10.58 14.44
C HIS A 57 -11.35 -10.96 15.59
N GLU A 58 -10.51 -11.99 15.43
CA GLU A 58 -9.45 -12.34 16.39
C GLU A 58 -8.55 -11.12 16.65
N LEU A 59 -8.05 -10.46 15.60
CA LEU A 59 -7.21 -9.26 15.74
C LEU A 59 -7.92 -8.11 16.46
N ALA A 60 -9.22 -7.91 16.22
CA ALA A 60 -10.01 -6.86 16.87
C ALA A 60 -10.29 -7.16 18.36
N GLU A 61 -10.29 -8.43 18.75
CA GLU A 61 -10.38 -8.84 20.15
C GLU A 61 -9.03 -8.78 20.87
N GLU A 62 -7.93 -9.04 20.16
CA GLU A 62 -6.56 -9.05 20.69
C GLU A 62 -5.95 -7.65 20.84
N HIS A 63 -6.39 -6.67 20.04
CA HIS A 63 -5.72 -5.38 19.93
C HIS A 63 -6.68 -4.18 19.97
N ASP A 64 -6.59 -3.36 21.03
CA ASP A 64 -7.41 -2.14 21.19
C ASP A 64 -7.17 -1.08 20.09
N TRP A 65 -6.01 -1.11 19.44
CA TRP A 65 -5.64 -0.22 18.34
C TRP A 65 -6.15 -0.70 16.97
N PHE A 66 -6.70 -1.91 16.88
CA PHE A 66 -7.20 -2.50 15.65
C PHE A 66 -8.72 -2.32 15.53
N ARG A 67 -9.19 -1.86 14.37
CA ARG A 67 -10.61 -1.58 14.12
C ARG A 67 -11.11 -2.22 12.85
N LEU A 68 -12.25 -2.91 12.95
CA LEU A 68 -13.01 -3.37 11.79
C LEU A 68 -13.90 -2.24 11.27
N VAL A 69 -13.78 -1.94 9.99
CA VAL A 69 -14.63 -0.98 9.30
C VAL A 69 -15.43 -1.71 8.24
N HIS A 70 -16.76 -1.72 8.35
CA HIS A 70 -17.61 -2.48 7.44
C HIS A 70 -18.09 -1.65 6.25
N ARG A 71 -18.36 -2.35 5.14
CA ARG A 71 -19.13 -1.79 4.03
C ARG A 71 -20.45 -1.21 4.56
N PRO A 72 -20.89 -0.04 4.08
CA PRO A 72 -22.12 0.56 4.56
C PRO A 72 -23.33 -0.32 4.24
N GLU A 73 -24.21 -0.51 5.22
CA GLU A 73 -25.43 -1.28 5.05
C GLU A 73 -26.34 -0.69 3.95
N GLY A 74 -27.01 -1.58 3.21
CA GLY A 74 -27.96 -1.19 2.16
C GLY A 74 -27.33 -0.59 0.89
N VAL A 75 -26.01 -0.44 0.81
CA VAL A 75 -25.32 0.06 -0.39
C VAL A 75 -24.90 -1.11 -1.28
N SER A 76 -25.49 -1.19 -2.47
CA SER A 76 -25.08 -2.11 -3.53
C SER A 76 -24.56 -1.35 -4.73
N LEU A 77 -23.36 -1.71 -5.18
CA LEU A 77 -22.78 -1.19 -6.43
C LEU A 77 -23.22 -1.99 -7.67
N GLY A 78 -24.20 -2.90 -7.51
CA GLY A 78 -24.74 -3.70 -8.59
C GLY A 78 -23.70 -4.64 -9.19
N ARG A 79 -23.51 -4.57 -10.52
CA ARG A 79 -22.58 -5.42 -11.28
C ARG A 79 -21.15 -4.89 -11.32
N LEU A 80 -20.86 -3.79 -10.62
CA LEU A 80 -19.51 -3.27 -10.55
C LEU A 80 -18.56 -4.26 -9.87
N PRO A 81 -17.28 -4.31 -10.29
CA PRO A 81 -16.29 -5.17 -9.66
C PRO A 81 -16.16 -4.93 -8.15
N LYS A 82 -15.88 -5.99 -7.38
CA LYS A 82 -15.73 -5.95 -5.92
C LYS A 82 -14.73 -4.89 -5.44
N GLN A 83 -13.70 -4.60 -6.22
CA GLN A 83 -12.69 -3.57 -5.94
C GLN A 83 -13.31 -2.16 -5.81
N ARG A 84 -14.45 -1.89 -6.47
CA ARG A 84 -15.15 -0.60 -6.37
C ARG A 84 -15.69 -0.33 -4.97
N TYR A 85 -15.93 -1.37 -4.16
CA TYR A 85 -16.38 -1.19 -2.78
C TYR A 85 -15.31 -0.54 -1.90
N THR A 86 -14.02 -0.64 -2.24
CA THR A 86 -12.96 0.09 -1.55
C THR A 86 -13.21 1.60 -1.57
N GLY A 87 -13.75 2.14 -2.67
CA GLY A 87 -14.12 3.54 -2.80
C GLY A 87 -15.19 4.03 -1.81
N LEU A 88 -15.90 3.12 -1.14
CA LEU A 88 -16.87 3.46 -0.09
C LEU A 88 -16.21 3.70 1.28
N ALA A 89 -14.99 3.18 1.52
CA ALA A 89 -14.28 3.34 2.79
C ALA A 89 -13.99 4.80 3.12
N TYR A 90 -13.71 5.61 2.10
CA TYR A 90 -13.37 7.03 2.19
C TYR A 90 -14.40 7.89 2.91
N ARG A 91 -15.65 7.43 3.02
CA ARG A 91 -16.69 8.13 3.78
C ARG A 91 -16.36 8.27 5.26
N TYR A 92 -15.54 7.34 5.78
CA TYR A 92 -15.09 7.32 7.17
C TYR A 92 -13.78 8.08 7.38
N MET A 93 -13.14 8.56 6.30
CA MET A 93 -11.80 9.14 6.31
C MET A 93 -11.83 10.66 6.15
N THR A 94 -12.88 11.33 6.65
CA THR A 94 -13.15 12.76 6.37
C THR A 94 -12.74 13.70 7.52
N ASP A 95 -11.96 13.21 8.48
CA ASP A 95 -11.43 14.03 9.57
C ASP A 95 -10.21 14.86 9.09
N PRO A 96 -10.30 16.20 9.05
CA PRO A 96 -9.22 17.07 8.56
C PRO A 96 -7.94 17.02 9.42
N ASP A 97 -8.03 16.52 10.66
CA ASP A 97 -6.88 16.37 11.55
C ASP A 97 -6.26 14.97 11.54
N THR A 98 -6.68 14.13 10.58
CA THR A 98 -6.13 12.80 10.36
C THR A 98 -5.40 12.69 9.02
N VAL A 99 -4.22 12.06 9.05
CA VAL A 99 -3.49 11.57 7.87
C VAL A 99 -3.64 10.06 7.82
N TYR A 100 -3.88 9.53 6.63
CA TYR A 100 -4.13 8.12 6.39
C TYR A 100 -2.96 7.52 5.61
N VAL A 101 -2.56 6.30 5.96
CA VAL A 101 -1.68 5.47 5.12
C VAL A 101 -2.46 4.25 4.64
N ARG A 102 -2.72 4.20 3.33
CA ARG A 102 -3.43 3.12 2.66
C ARG A 102 -2.42 2.02 2.34
N LEU A 103 -2.68 0.78 2.75
CA LEU A 103 -1.85 -0.40 2.47
C LEU A 103 -2.74 -1.53 1.93
N ASP A 104 -2.37 -2.18 0.83
CA ASP A 104 -3.03 -3.43 0.42
C ASP A 104 -2.76 -4.55 1.43
N ASP A 105 -3.67 -5.52 1.49
CA ASP A 105 -3.60 -6.64 2.42
C ASP A 105 -2.47 -7.64 2.12
N ASP A 106 -1.76 -7.43 1.01
CA ASP A 106 -0.61 -8.17 0.58
C ASP A 106 0.67 -7.33 0.49
N VAL A 107 0.73 -6.21 1.23
CA VAL A 107 2.02 -5.60 1.60
C VAL A 107 2.73 -6.52 2.60
N VAL A 108 3.94 -6.98 2.24
CA VAL A 108 4.70 -8.00 2.99
C VAL A 108 5.99 -7.49 3.62
N TYR A 109 6.32 -6.22 3.41
CA TYR A 109 7.45 -5.56 4.05
C TYR A 109 7.24 -4.06 4.16
N ILE A 110 7.61 -3.49 5.31
CA ILE A 110 7.64 -2.05 5.56
C ILE A 110 8.97 -1.71 6.23
N HIS A 111 9.81 -0.93 5.56
CA HIS A 111 11.07 -0.44 6.14
C HIS A 111 10.81 0.32 7.45
N GLU A 112 11.75 0.31 8.39
CA GLU A 112 11.56 0.93 9.71
C GLU A 112 11.26 2.44 9.62
N ASP A 113 11.86 3.14 8.66
CA ASP A 113 11.60 4.57 8.46
C ASP A 113 10.42 4.86 7.51
N ALA A 114 9.80 3.83 6.92
CA ALA A 114 8.90 4.06 5.79
C ALA A 114 7.63 4.84 6.18
N ILE A 115 6.97 4.44 7.27
CA ILE A 115 5.73 5.08 7.70
C ILE A 115 5.98 6.54 8.07
N GLU A 116 7.00 6.82 8.88
CA GLU A 116 7.32 8.17 9.31
C GLU A 116 7.66 9.08 8.12
N HIS A 117 8.59 8.67 7.25
CA HIS A 117 8.99 9.47 6.09
C HIS A 117 7.84 9.70 5.13
N LEU A 118 6.99 8.69 4.88
CA LEU A 118 5.85 8.82 3.98
C LEU A 118 4.79 9.79 4.51
N LEU A 119 4.49 9.72 5.81
CA LEU A 119 3.49 10.57 6.46
C LEU A 119 3.97 12.01 6.59
N ARG A 120 5.22 12.25 7.02
CA ARG A 120 5.81 13.60 7.06
C ARG A 120 5.83 14.23 5.67
N ALA A 121 6.26 13.49 4.65
CA ALA A 121 6.22 13.93 3.27
C ALA A 121 4.81 14.33 2.82
N ARG A 122 3.78 13.58 3.22
CA ARG A 122 2.38 13.91 2.91
C ARG A 122 1.90 15.18 3.61
N ILE A 123 2.33 15.42 4.85
CA ILE A 123 1.99 16.62 5.63
C ILE A 123 2.68 17.85 5.02
N GLU A 124 3.96 17.74 4.68
CA GLU A 124 4.79 18.84 4.20
C GLU A 124 4.50 19.23 2.73
N MET A 125 4.07 18.27 1.90
CA MET A 125 3.73 18.51 0.50
C MET A 125 2.21 18.52 0.32
N PRO A 126 1.51 19.66 0.42
CA PRO A 126 0.05 19.69 0.28
C PRO A 126 -0.46 19.56 -1.17
N ALA A 127 0.38 19.79 -2.17
CA ALA A 127 -0.04 19.85 -3.57
C ALA A 127 -0.34 18.48 -4.24
N PRO A 128 0.50 17.43 -4.08
CA PRO A 128 0.24 16.12 -4.68
C PRO A 128 -1.09 15.53 -4.19
N VAL A 129 -1.73 14.66 -4.98
CA VAL A 129 -2.93 13.94 -4.50
C VAL A 129 -2.53 12.77 -3.61
N ALA A 130 -1.50 12.03 -4.03
CA ALA A 130 -0.90 10.94 -3.28
C ALA A 130 0.63 11.06 -3.29
N VAL A 131 1.22 10.60 -2.19
CA VAL A 131 2.66 10.40 -2.06
C VAL A 131 2.89 8.89 -1.93
N PHE A 132 3.75 8.35 -2.80
CA PHE A 132 4.03 6.92 -2.91
C PHE A 132 5.44 6.60 -2.41
N PRO A 133 5.65 5.46 -1.72
CA PRO A 133 6.97 4.92 -1.48
C PRO A 133 7.52 4.19 -2.73
N ILE A 134 8.77 3.78 -2.69
CA ILE A 134 9.31 2.71 -3.54
C ILE A 134 8.62 1.42 -3.14
N ILE A 135 7.67 0.97 -3.97
CA ILE A 135 6.99 -0.30 -3.81
C ILE A 135 7.77 -1.35 -4.61
N ILE A 136 8.48 -2.22 -3.91
CA ILE A 136 9.07 -3.41 -4.53
C ILE A 136 7.92 -4.29 -5.05
N ASN A 137 8.10 -4.80 -6.28
CA ASN A 137 7.06 -5.43 -7.11
C ASN A 137 5.93 -4.48 -7.54
N ASN A 138 6.31 -3.31 -8.07
CA ASN A 138 5.44 -2.39 -8.80
C ASN A 138 6.12 -1.98 -10.11
N ALA A 139 5.40 -1.94 -11.23
CA ALA A 139 5.99 -1.70 -12.54
C ALA A 139 6.68 -0.33 -12.68
N ILE A 140 6.02 0.74 -12.22
CA ILE A 140 6.60 2.10 -12.31
C ILE A 140 7.78 2.23 -11.35
N CYS A 141 7.70 1.69 -10.13
CA CYS A 141 8.85 1.67 -9.23
C CYS A 141 10.02 0.86 -9.82
N SER A 142 9.74 -0.27 -10.47
CA SER A 142 10.76 -1.11 -11.12
C SER A 142 11.45 -0.37 -12.26
N HIS A 143 10.70 0.43 -13.04
CA HIS A 143 11.29 1.31 -14.04
C HIS A 143 12.28 2.31 -13.41
N PHE A 144 11.92 2.97 -12.31
CA PHE A 144 12.82 3.90 -11.63
C PHE A 144 14.01 3.21 -10.95
N LEU A 145 13.82 2.01 -10.40
CA LEU A 145 14.91 1.18 -9.88
C LEU A 145 15.91 0.82 -10.98
N GLN A 146 15.44 0.49 -12.19
CA GLN A 146 16.30 0.26 -13.36
C GLN A 146 17.02 1.53 -13.78
N LEU A 147 16.30 2.65 -13.89
CA LEU A 147 16.87 3.95 -14.23
C LEU A 147 17.98 4.38 -13.26
N CYS A 148 17.82 4.08 -11.98
CA CYS A 148 18.78 4.39 -10.92
C CYS A 148 19.87 3.31 -10.73
N GLY A 149 19.89 2.28 -11.57
CA GLY A 149 20.88 1.19 -11.49
C GLY A 149 20.77 0.31 -10.25
N LYS A 150 19.60 0.27 -9.60
CA LYS A 150 19.32 -0.54 -8.39
C LYS A 150 18.93 -1.96 -8.73
N ILE A 151 18.28 -2.14 -9.88
CA ILE A 151 18.02 -3.46 -10.44
C ILE A 151 18.52 -3.50 -11.89
N PRO A 152 19.02 -4.64 -12.35
CA PRO A 152 19.57 -4.77 -13.68
C PRO A 152 18.53 -4.71 -14.81
N MET A 153 18.95 -4.25 -15.98
CA MET A 153 18.15 -4.28 -17.21
C MET A 153 18.04 -5.70 -17.77
N GLU A 154 19.03 -6.58 -17.54
CA GLU A 154 19.02 -7.97 -18.03
C GLU A 154 17.94 -8.85 -17.38
N TRP A 155 17.31 -8.40 -16.30
CA TRP A 155 16.13 -9.09 -15.76
C TRP A 155 14.89 -8.90 -16.64
N GLY A 156 14.94 -7.97 -17.60
CA GLY A 156 13.86 -7.58 -18.49
C GLY A 156 13.62 -6.08 -18.34
N GLU A 157 13.60 -5.36 -19.45
CA GLU A 157 13.35 -3.91 -19.43
C GLU A 157 11.90 -3.62 -19.01
N VAL A 158 11.73 -2.67 -18.09
CA VAL A 158 10.43 -2.21 -17.58
C VAL A 158 10.17 -0.79 -18.08
N LYS A 159 9.05 -0.59 -18.78
CA LYS A 159 8.63 0.73 -19.23
C LYS A 159 7.83 1.45 -18.13
N PRO A 160 7.74 2.80 -18.14
CA PRO A 160 6.99 3.57 -17.14
C PRO A 160 5.47 3.47 -17.38
N TYR A 161 4.94 2.26 -17.28
CA TYR A 161 3.53 1.92 -17.52
C TYR A 161 3.03 0.99 -16.40
N CYS A 162 1.85 1.28 -15.83
CA CYS A 162 1.32 0.57 -14.66
C CYS A 162 1.16 -0.94 -14.88
N MET A 163 0.77 -1.35 -16.08
CA MET A 163 0.55 -2.75 -16.46
C MET A 163 1.67 -3.24 -17.41
N ASP A 164 2.90 -2.76 -17.20
CA ASP A 164 4.06 -3.20 -17.99
C ASP A 164 4.19 -4.74 -17.99
N PRO A 165 4.35 -5.40 -19.15
CA PRO A 165 4.42 -6.86 -19.23
C PRO A 165 5.55 -7.48 -18.40
N THR A 166 6.64 -6.75 -18.17
CA THR A 166 7.74 -7.20 -17.32
C THR A 166 7.46 -6.85 -15.86
N GLY A 167 7.24 -5.58 -15.56
CA GLY A 167 7.14 -5.10 -14.18
C GLY A 167 5.87 -5.56 -13.44
N TRP A 168 4.76 -5.76 -14.16
CA TRP A 168 3.47 -6.12 -13.58
C TRP A 168 3.08 -7.59 -13.82
N ALA A 169 3.30 -8.14 -15.03
CA ALA A 169 2.83 -9.49 -15.36
C ALA A 169 3.85 -10.62 -15.17
N ASN A 170 5.16 -10.34 -15.22
CA ASN A 170 6.19 -11.38 -15.30
C ASN A 170 6.53 -11.97 -13.92
N GLY A 171 6.05 -13.19 -13.64
CA GLY A 171 6.30 -13.88 -12.38
C GLY A 171 7.78 -14.11 -12.05
N PRO A 172 8.61 -14.65 -12.97
CA PRO A 172 10.06 -14.77 -12.75
C PRO A 172 10.77 -13.44 -12.45
N PHE A 173 10.32 -12.34 -13.03
CA PHE A 173 10.82 -11.00 -12.67
C PHE A 173 10.44 -10.63 -11.23
N ALA A 174 9.18 -10.83 -10.83
CA ALA A 174 8.72 -10.60 -9.47
C ALA A 174 9.48 -11.44 -8.43
N VAL A 175 9.74 -12.71 -8.71
CA VAL A 175 10.56 -13.60 -7.86
C VAL A 175 11.94 -12.97 -7.61
N ARG A 176 12.63 -12.51 -8.66
CA ARG A 176 13.95 -11.86 -8.53
C ARG A 176 13.90 -10.57 -7.72
N LEU A 177 12.84 -9.76 -7.86
CA LEU A 177 12.66 -8.56 -7.03
C LEU A 177 12.53 -8.90 -5.54
N HIS A 178 11.76 -9.95 -5.22
CA HIS A 178 11.58 -10.37 -3.83
C HIS A 178 12.84 -11.01 -3.25
N GLU A 179 13.58 -11.81 -4.03
CA GLU A 179 14.86 -12.38 -3.63
C GLU A 179 15.90 -11.28 -3.33
N LEU A 180 15.95 -10.26 -4.19
CA LEU A 180 16.80 -9.09 -4.00
C LEU A 180 16.45 -8.37 -2.69
N LEU A 181 15.17 -8.01 -2.50
CA LEU A 181 14.75 -7.30 -1.30
C LEU A 181 15.04 -8.11 -0.04
N LEU A 182 14.71 -9.41 -0.01
CA LEU A 182 14.98 -10.26 1.14
C LEU A 182 16.49 -10.34 1.46
N SER A 183 17.35 -10.35 0.44
CA SER A 183 18.79 -10.31 0.65
C SER A 183 19.25 -9.00 1.31
N HIS A 184 18.67 -7.87 0.93
CA HIS A 184 18.93 -6.57 1.58
C HIS A 184 18.36 -6.51 3.00
N ILE A 185 17.19 -7.08 3.24
CA ILE A 185 16.59 -7.17 4.59
C ILE A 185 17.51 -7.98 5.52
N GLU A 186 17.99 -9.14 5.05
CA GLU A 186 18.87 -10.02 5.82
C GLU A 186 20.24 -9.39 6.09
N ALA A 187 20.74 -8.57 5.17
CA ALA A 187 22.00 -7.86 5.31
C ALA A 187 21.90 -6.52 6.08
N GLY A 188 20.69 -6.00 6.31
CA GLY A 188 20.49 -4.67 6.89
C GLY A 188 20.96 -3.55 5.95
N THR A 189 20.67 -3.67 4.65
CA THR A 189 21.11 -2.72 3.61
C THR A 189 19.98 -2.31 2.67
N VAL A 190 18.74 -2.24 3.16
CA VAL A 190 17.58 -1.89 2.31
C VAL A 190 17.69 -0.48 1.74
N GLU A 191 18.40 0.41 2.42
CA GLU A 191 18.72 1.77 1.99
C GLU A 191 19.55 1.82 0.70
N ASP A 192 20.26 0.74 0.35
CA ASP A 192 20.93 0.63 -0.94
C ASP A 192 19.93 0.68 -2.11
N LEU A 193 18.65 0.36 -1.87
CA LEU A 193 17.57 0.44 -2.85
C LEU A 193 16.98 1.86 -2.97
N TYR A 194 17.40 2.83 -2.15
CA TYR A 194 16.95 4.21 -2.28
C TYR A 194 17.35 4.80 -3.63
N LEU A 195 16.40 5.52 -4.23
CA LEU A 195 16.62 6.26 -5.47
C LEU A 195 17.42 7.54 -5.17
N TYR A 196 18.11 8.08 -6.18
CA TYR A 196 18.96 9.27 -5.98
C TYR A 196 18.16 10.56 -5.73
N GLN A 197 16.84 10.54 -5.97
CA GLN A 197 15.92 11.65 -5.73
C GLN A 197 14.48 11.15 -5.68
N ASP A 198 13.57 12.05 -5.32
CA ASP A 198 12.13 11.86 -5.53
C ASP A 198 11.75 12.07 -7.00
N PHE A 199 10.78 11.33 -7.48
CA PHE A 199 10.31 11.43 -8.86
C PHE A 199 8.88 11.94 -8.95
N PRO A 200 8.62 13.05 -9.69
CA PRO A 200 7.26 13.43 -10.01
C PRO A 200 6.67 12.45 -11.02
N LEU A 201 5.48 11.96 -10.73
CA LEU A 201 4.63 11.20 -11.64
C LEU A 201 3.72 12.19 -12.35
N ALA A 202 3.78 12.21 -13.68
CA ALA A 202 3.02 13.15 -14.48
C ALA A 202 1.51 13.05 -14.19
N PRO A 203 0.76 14.17 -14.19
CA PRO A 203 -0.68 14.13 -14.04
C PRO A 203 -1.33 13.17 -15.06
N GLY A 204 -2.16 12.24 -14.59
CA GLY A 204 -2.76 11.22 -15.45
C GLY A 204 -1.97 9.91 -15.55
N THR A 205 -0.79 9.81 -14.94
CA THR A 205 -0.04 8.55 -14.86
C THR A 205 -0.72 7.59 -13.89
N GLN A 206 -1.33 6.53 -14.42
CA GLN A 206 -1.82 5.42 -13.61
C GLN A 206 -0.66 4.76 -12.86
N PHE A 207 -0.87 4.43 -11.60
CA PHE A 207 0.13 3.79 -10.74
C PHE A 207 -0.55 2.73 -9.90
N SER A 208 -0.04 1.50 -9.84
CA SER A 208 -0.67 0.46 -9.02
C SER A 208 -0.59 0.82 -7.54
N VAL A 209 -1.73 1.22 -6.97
CA VAL A 209 -1.76 1.68 -5.58
C VAL A 209 -1.72 0.45 -4.69
N SER A 210 -0.58 0.20 -4.07
CA SER A 210 -0.40 -0.80 -2.99
C SER A 210 -0.07 -0.13 -1.65
N CYS A 211 0.58 1.04 -1.68
CA CYS A 211 0.85 1.85 -0.50
C CYS A 211 0.88 3.34 -0.87
N PHE A 212 0.16 4.20 -0.14
CA PHE A 212 0.28 5.66 -0.26
C PHE A 212 -0.25 6.38 0.97
N ALA A 213 0.17 7.64 1.15
CA ALA A 213 -0.37 8.52 2.18
C ALA A 213 -1.32 9.58 1.59
N SER A 214 -2.39 9.88 2.35
CA SER A 214 -3.42 10.86 2.02
C SER A 214 -3.91 11.60 3.26
N ARG A 215 -4.69 12.67 3.09
CA ARG A 215 -5.16 13.53 4.19
C ARG A 215 -6.68 13.53 4.25
N GLY A 216 -7.25 13.50 5.45
CA GLY A 216 -8.70 13.49 5.58
C GLY A 216 -9.38 14.76 5.08
N GLU A 217 -8.66 15.89 5.08
CA GLU A 217 -9.15 17.14 4.49
C GLU A 217 -9.45 17.02 2.98
N ASP A 218 -8.67 16.20 2.25
CA ASP A 218 -8.90 15.97 0.82
C ASP A 218 -10.22 15.24 0.58
N TYR A 219 -10.62 14.35 1.49
CA TYR A 219 -11.89 13.61 1.43
C TYR A 219 -13.06 14.38 2.04
N ALA A 220 -12.81 15.22 3.04
CA ALA A 220 -13.80 16.12 3.62
C ALA A 220 -14.34 17.13 2.59
N ALA A 221 -13.52 17.52 1.61
CA ALA A 221 -13.89 18.40 0.52
C ALA A 221 -14.80 17.75 -0.54
N LEU A 222 -15.01 16.44 -0.50
CA LEU A 222 -15.86 15.72 -1.45
C LEU A 222 -17.36 15.87 -1.12
N PRO A 223 -18.25 15.75 -2.12
CA PRO A 223 -19.67 15.63 -1.88
C PRO A 223 -19.96 14.53 -0.86
N ARG A 224 -20.68 14.86 0.22
CA ARG A 224 -21.01 13.90 1.26
C ARG A 224 -21.84 12.77 0.65
N PRO A 225 -21.52 11.50 0.94
CA PRO A 225 -20.78 11.05 2.12
C PRO A 225 -19.25 10.95 1.95
N GLY A 226 -18.65 11.46 0.88
CA GLY A 226 -17.19 11.40 0.67
C GLY A 226 -16.75 10.05 0.14
N VAL A 227 -17.34 9.61 -0.97
CA VAL A 227 -17.01 8.34 -1.63
C VAL A 227 -16.32 8.58 -2.97
N LEU A 228 -15.53 7.62 -3.42
CA LEU A 228 -14.82 7.70 -4.70
C LEU A 228 -15.54 6.96 -5.84
N VAL A 229 -16.76 6.48 -5.59
CA VAL A 229 -17.59 5.81 -6.58
C VAL A 229 -18.29 6.85 -7.49
N PRO A 230 -18.43 6.63 -8.81
CA PRO A 230 -18.19 5.38 -9.55
C PRO A 230 -16.73 5.11 -9.92
N ASP A 231 -15.82 6.04 -9.66
CA ASP A 231 -14.40 5.83 -9.94
C ASP A 231 -13.83 4.66 -9.13
N GLU A 232 -12.73 4.12 -9.63
CA GLU A 232 -11.92 3.14 -8.92
C GLU A 232 -10.84 3.89 -8.14
N GLU A 233 -10.50 3.41 -6.95
CA GLU A 233 -9.62 4.11 -6.01
C GLU A 233 -8.27 4.45 -6.64
N GLU A 234 -7.63 3.49 -7.31
CA GLU A 234 -6.36 3.68 -8.01
C GLU A 234 -6.49 4.78 -9.07
N SER A 235 -7.51 4.68 -9.92
CA SER A 235 -7.74 5.64 -11.00
C SER A 235 -8.03 7.04 -10.47
N TRP A 236 -8.78 7.15 -9.36
CA TRP A 236 -9.09 8.44 -8.75
C TRP A 236 -7.84 9.14 -8.21
N HIS A 237 -6.99 8.43 -7.45
CA HIS A 237 -5.79 9.00 -6.83
C HIS A 237 -4.66 9.25 -7.83
N THR A 238 -4.56 8.44 -8.89
CA THR A 238 -3.39 8.44 -9.78
C THR A 238 -3.65 9.12 -11.12
N ILE A 239 -4.87 9.02 -11.64
CA ILE A 239 -5.22 9.57 -12.94
C ILE A 239 -6.08 10.82 -12.76
N HIS A 240 -7.28 10.65 -12.21
CA HIS A 240 -8.35 11.66 -12.32
C HIS A 240 -8.05 12.92 -11.52
N GLN A 241 -7.73 12.79 -10.23
CA GLN A 241 -7.47 13.96 -9.38
C GLN A 241 -6.17 14.69 -9.74
N PRO A 242 -5.04 14.01 -9.98
CA PRO A 242 -3.83 14.68 -10.46
C PRO A 242 -4.08 15.45 -11.76
N ALA A 243 -4.77 14.84 -12.73
CA ALA A 243 -5.10 15.49 -14.00
C ALA A 243 -6.05 16.68 -13.82
N ALA A 244 -7.09 16.54 -13.00
CA ALA A 244 -8.05 17.61 -12.73
C ALA A 244 -7.41 18.82 -12.01
N ARG A 245 -6.46 18.57 -11.11
CA ARG A 245 -5.74 19.62 -10.36
C ARG A 245 -4.52 20.16 -11.11
N GLY A 246 -4.04 19.47 -12.14
CA GLY A 246 -2.80 19.81 -12.86
C GLY A 246 -1.54 19.66 -12.01
N VAL A 247 -1.56 18.76 -11.02
CA VAL A 247 -0.46 18.53 -10.06
C VAL A 247 0.05 17.10 -10.14
N PRO A 248 1.37 16.87 -10.07
CA PRO A 248 1.92 15.51 -10.09
C PRO A 248 1.69 14.80 -8.75
N ASN A 249 1.63 13.47 -8.80
CA ASN A 249 1.92 12.67 -7.62
C ASN A 249 3.44 12.53 -7.44
N ILE A 250 3.88 12.13 -6.25
CA ILE A 250 5.32 12.01 -5.95
C ILE A 250 5.66 10.58 -5.54
N LEU A 251 6.68 10.00 -6.17
CA LEU A 251 7.38 8.82 -5.69
C LEU A 251 8.54 9.27 -4.80
N ARG A 252 8.50 8.91 -3.51
CA ARG A 252 9.55 9.18 -2.54
C ARG A 252 10.72 8.24 -2.75
N GLY A 253 11.90 8.78 -2.99
CA GLY A 253 13.12 8.02 -3.29
C GLY A 253 13.79 7.36 -2.08
N ASN A 254 13.32 7.63 -0.86
CA ASN A 254 13.93 7.18 0.39
C ASN A 254 12.95 6.44 1.33
N VAL A 255 11.93 5.80 0.75
CA VAL A 255 10.87 5.11 1.48
C VAL A 255 10.60 3.78 0.80
N VAL A 256 10.84 2.64 1.46
CA VAL A 256 10.72 1.31 0.84
C VAL A 256 9.63 0.47 1.51
N VAL A 257 8.76 -0.11 0.69
CA VAL A 257 7.78 -1.14 1.07
C VAL A 257 7.77 -2.24 0.02
N SER A 258 7.19 -3.40 0.31
CA SER A 258 7.00 -4.47 -0.68
C SER A 258 5.56 -4.89 -0.79
N HIS A 259 5.06 -4.93 -2.02
CA HIS A 259 3.80 -5.57 -2.37
C HIS A 259 4.07 -7.00 -2.82
N TRP A 260 3.24 -7.97 -2.42
CA TRP A 260 3.50 -9.39 -2.70
C TRP A 260 3.27 -9.74 -4.15
N SER A 261 2.08 -9.52 -4.73
CA SER A 261 1.83 -10.09 -6.05
C SER A 261 0.69 -9.46 -6.82
N PHE A 262 0.86 -9.28 -8.12
CA PHE A 262 -0.25 -9.14 -9.05
C PHE A 262 -0.76 -10.52 -9.50
N PHE A 263 -2.03 -10.60 -9.89
CA PHE A 263 -2.65 -11.89 -10.24
C PHE A 263 -1.89 -12.74 -11.28
N PRO A 264 -1.23 -12.18 -12.33
CA PRO A 264 -0.48 -13.00 -13.29
C PRO A 264 0.77 -13.64 -12.68
N GLN A 265 1.29 -13.09 -11.59
CA GLN A 265 2.50 -13.54 -10.91
C GLN A 265 2.23 -14.70 -9.94
N HIS A 266 0.97 -14.91 -9.54
CA HIS A 266 0.57 -15.92 -8.55
C HIS A 266 1.15 -17.32 -8.81
N PRO A 267 1.13 -17.89 -10.04
CA PRO A 267 1.63 -19.24 -10.27
C PRO A 267 3.11 -19.42 -9.95
N PHE A 268 3.90 -18.34 -10.04
CA PHE A 268 5.34 -18.37 -9.77
C PHE A 268 5.62 -18.12 -8.30
N LEU A 269 5.08 -17.03 -7.74
CA LEU A 269 5.34 -16.65 -6.35
C LEU A 269 4.79 -17.67 -5.36
N ASN A 270 3.63 -18.27 -5.64
CA ASN A 270 3.05 -19.31 -4.78
C ASN A 270 3.83 -20.64 -4.81
N ALA A 271 4.76 -20.82 -5.75
CA ALA A 271 5.62 -22.00 -5.83
C ALA A 271 6.97 -21.81 -5.11
N THR A 272 7.18 -20.65 -4.46
CA THR A 272 8.40 -20.32 -3.71
C THR A 272 8.19 -20.36 -2.20
N ASP A 273 9.28 -20.32 -1.43
CA ASP A 273 9.28 -20.14 0.03
C ASP A 273 9.40 -18.67 0.47
N LEU A 274 9.39 -17.72 -0.48
CA LEU A 274 9.68 -16.31 -0.21
C LEU A 274 8.71 -15.69 0.79
N LEU A 275 7.43 -16.10 0.76
CA LEU A 275 6.43 -15.61 1.70
C LEU A 275 6.73 -16.05 3.15
N ASP A 276 7.32 -17.23 3.34
CA ASP A 276 7.76 -17.70 4.67
C ASP A 276 8.98 -16.91 5.17
N ARG A 277 9.89 -16.52 4.27
CA ARG A 277 11.00 -15.61 4.61
C ARG A 277 10.49 -14.22 5.03
N TYR A 278 9.47 -13.69 4.35
CA TYR A 278 8.82 -12.45 4.79
C TYR A 278 8.15 -12.58 6.16
N ARG A 279 7.51 -13.71 6.48
CA ARG A 279 6.98 -13.98 7.83
C ARG A 279 8.08 -13.92 8.88
N GLN A 280 9.22 -14.57 8.63
CA GLN A 280 10.35 -14.55 9.57
C GLN A 280 10.92 -13.14 9.76
N ALA A 281 11.01 -12.34 8.69
CA ALA A 281 11.44 -10.95 8.78
C ALA A 281 10.45 -10.10 9.61
N ALA A 282 9.15 -10.31 9.42
CA ALA A 282 8.11 -9.57 10.14
C ALA A 282 8.09 -9.89 11.64
N GLU A 283 8.32 -11.14 12.05
CA GLU A 283 8.45 -11.49 13.47
C GLU A 283 9.66 -10.80 14.13
N LYS A 284 10.77 -10.64 13.40
CA LYS A 284 11.93 -9.89 13.89
C LYS A 284 11.62 -8.41 14.09
N ALA A 285 10.77 -7.83 13.24
CA ALA A 285 10.43 -6.41 13.28
C ALA A 285 9.64 -5.98 14.54
N VAL A 286 9.00 -6.92 15.25
CA VAL A 286 8.27 -6.67 16.51
C VAL A 286 9.08 -7.04 17.75
N THR A 287 10.18 -7.79 17.58
CA THR A 287 11.01 -8.27 18.70
C THR A 287 12.31 -7.49 18.90
N ALA A 288 12.65 -6.59 17.96
CA ALA A 288 13.80 -5.70 18.01
C ALA A 288 13.51 -4.41 18.78
#